data_AF-L2GUE2-F1
#
_entry.id   AF-L2GUE2-F1
#
_cell.length_a   1.000
_cell.length_b   1.000
_cell.length_c   1.000
_cell.angle_alpha   90.00
_cell.angle_beta   90.00
_cell.angle_gamma   90.00
#
_symmetry.space_group_name_H-M   'P 1'
#
loop_
_entity.id
_entity.type
_entity.pdbx_description
1 polymer ?
#
loop_
_entity_poly.entity_id
_entity_poly.type
_entity_poly.pdbx_seq_one_letter_code
_entity_poly.pdbx_strand_id
1 'polypeptide(L)'
;MDHERATIDKMINFIYFEAKEKINELKAKAIEDYNTEKSRLIKERSDVEELELKKRLNELKISRLKRVSEVKLEYKLEVARRKEARVNALVEIVKKRLRGVHLNQQLINQTMDVVGDETDVVVYVLARDRSRVSKGEVRELDSDKLGGIVVMSRDGTVLVDNSYLTRLEKMREQHMPRISKELFKGRERVK
;
A
#
# COMPACT_ATOMS: atom_id res chain seq x y z
N MET A 1 -59.85 -67.77 58.27
CA MET A 1 -58.54 -68.46 58.15
C MET A 1 -58.07 -68.52 56.70
N ASP A 2 -58.51 -69.46 55.84
CA ASP A 2 -57.97 -69.57 54.46
C ASP A 2 -58.43 -68.46 53.49
N HIS A 3 -59.67 -67.98 53.64
CA HIS A 3 -60.18 -66.90 52.80
C HIS A 3 -59.49 -65.55 53.08
N GLU A 4 -59.11 -65.30 54.33
CA GLU A 4 -58.39 -64.10 54.74
C GLU A 4 -56.95 -64.11 54.22
N ARG A 5 -56.26 -65.27 54.26
CA ARG A 5 -54.92 -65.43 53.66
C ARG A 5 -54.90 -65.15 52.16
N ALA A 6 -55.84 -65.72 51.41
CA ALA A 6 -55.95 -65.47 49.97
C ALA A 6 -56.27 -63.99 49.63
N THR A 7 -56.96 -63.28 50.52
CA THR A 7 -57.26 -61.85 50.37
C THR A 7 -56.02 -61.01 50.61
N ILE A 8 -55.23 -61.35 51.63
CA ILE A 8 -53.93 -60.74 51.92
C ILE A 8 -52.96 -60.95 50.75
N ASP A 9 -52.88 -62.15 50.18
CA ASP A 9 -52.01 -62.44 49.02
C ASP A 9 -52.39 -61.63 47.77
N LYS A 10 -53.69 -61.42 47.53
CA LYS A 10 -54.17 -60.53 46.45
C LYS A 10 -53.75 -59.08 46.69
N MET A 11 -53.86 -58.60 47.93
CA MET A 11 -53.42 -57.25 48.29
C MET A 11 -51.90 -57.09 48.16
N ILE A 12 -51.11 -58.08 48.58
CA ILE A 12 -49.65 -58.07 48.42
C ILE A 12 -49.26 -58.04 46.94
N ASN A 13 -49.90 -58.85 46.10
CA ASN A 13 -49.65 -58.86 44.67
C ASN A 13 -50.03 -57.54 43.98
N PHE A 14 -51.12 -56.91 44.41
CA PHE A 14 -51.52 -55.59 43.94
C PHE A 14 -50.44 -54.54 44.27
N ILE A 15 -49.99 -54.48 45.52
CA ILE A 15 -48.92 -53.56 45.96
C ILE A 15 -47.63 -53.81 45.17
N TYR A 16 -47.28 -55.07 44.95
CA TYR A 16 -46.10 -55.43 44.17
C TYR A 16 -46.21 -54.97 42.71
N PHE A 17 -47.37 -55.16 42.09
CA PHE A 17 -47.61 -54.73 40.72
C PHE A 17 -47.59 -53.21 40.59
N GLU A 18 -48.23 -52.50 41.52
CA GLU A 18 -48.24 -51.03 41.57
C GLU A 18 -46.82 -50.47 41.76
N ALA A 19 -46.03 -51.06 42.65
CA ALA A 19 -44.63 -50.69 42.82
C ALA A 19 -43.81 -50.94 41.53
N LYS A 20 -44.07 -52.06 40.84
CA LYS A 20 -43.39 -52.40 39.58
C LYS A 20 -43.76 -51.45 38.44
N GLU A 21 -45.03 -51.10 38.29
CA GLU A 21 -45.45 -50.08 37.33
C GLU A 21 -44.83 -48.73 37.66
N LYS A 22 -44.78 -48.35 38.94
CA LYS A 22 -44.16 -47.08 39.32
C LYS A 22 -42.67 -47.03 38.99
N ILE A 23 -41.95 -48.13 39.16
CA ILE A 23 -40.54 -48.26 38.74
C ILE A 23 -40.40 -48.11 37.23
N ASN A 24 -41.29 -48.71 36.44
CA ASN A 24 -41.23 -48.63 34.99
C ASN A 24 -41.53 -47.21 34.49
N GLU A 25 -42.52 -46.54 35.08
CA GLU A 25 -42.85 -45.15 34.80
C GLU A 25 -41.66 -44.23 35.12
N LEU A 26 -41.02 -44.41 36.28
CA LEU A 26 -39.82 -43.67 36.66
C LEU A 26 -38.66 -43.89 35.69
N LYS A 27 -38.45 -45.13 35.23
CA LYS A 27 -37.42 -45.45 34.23
C LYS A 27 -37.71 -44.79 32.89
N ALA A 28 -38.95 -44.86 32.42
CA ALA A 28 -39.36 -44.21 31.17
C ALA A 28 -39.13 -42.70 31.24
N LYS A 29 -39.57 -42.07 32.34
CA LYS A 29 -39.34 -40.64 32.59
C LYS A 29 -37.85 -40.29 32.65
N ALA A 30 -37.04 -41.08 33.35
CA ALA A 30 -35.59 -40.83 33.44
C ALA A 30 -34.91 -40.88 32.06
N ILE A 31 -35.33 -41.77 31.17
CA ILE A 31 -34.81 -41.85 29.80
C ILE A 31 -35.25 -40.64 28.97
N GLU A 32 -36.51 -40.23 29.08
CA GLU A 32 -37.04 -39.06 28.39
C GLU A 32 -36.34 -37.77 28.84
N ASP A 33 -36.20 -37.56 30.15
CA ASP A 33 -35.48 -36.43 30.74
C ASP A 33 -34.02 -36.42 30.28
N TYR A 34 -33.35 -37.58 30.29
CA TYR A 34 -31.99 -37.72 29.77
C TYR A 34 -31.87 -37.34 28.29
N ASN A 35 -32.76 -37.86 27.45
CA ASN A 35 -32.72 -37.58 26.01
C ASN A 35 -33.02 -36.11 25.70
N THR A 36 -33.94 -35.51 26.44
CA THR A 36 -34.27 -34.10 26.32
C THR A 36 -33.07 -33.23 26.68
N GLU A 37 -32.45 -33.49 27.83
CA GLU A 37 -31.31 -32.71 28.30
C GLU A 37 -30.06 -32.91 27.44
N LYS A 38 -29.80 -34.16 27.01
CA LYS A 38 -28.74 -34.46 26.05
C LYS A 38 -28.92 -33.70 24.74
N SER A 39 -30.14 -33.67 24.20
CA SER A 39 -30.44 -32.96 22.95
C SER A 39 -30.27 -31.45 23.12
N ARG A 40 -30.67 -30.90 24.27
CA ARG A 40 -30.48 -29.49 24.63
C ARG A 40 -29.00 -29.12 24.64
N LEU A 41 -28.17 -29.90 25.33
CA LEU A 41 -26.72 -29.66 25.44
C LEU A 41 -26.00 -29.78 24.10
N ILE A 42 -26.37 -30.78 23.28
CA ILE A 42 -25.79 -30.95 21.94
C ILE A 42 -26.13 -29.75 21.06
N LYS A 43 -27.38 -29.31 21.08
CA LYS A 43 -27.82 -28.16 20.27
C LYS A 43 -27.09 -26.89 20.69
N GLU A 44 -27.03 -26.60 21.99
CA GLU A 44 -26.32 -25.43 22.52
C GLU A 44 -24.84 -25.41 22.12
N ARG A 45 -24.14 -26.54 22.25
CA ARG A 45 -22.75 -26.69 21.80
C ARG A 45 -22.61 -26.49 20.29
N SER A 46 -23.48 -27.11 19.51
CA SER A 46 -23.47 -27.03 18.04
C SER A 46 -23.68 -25.60 17.56
N ASP A 47 -24.62 -24.86 18.18
CA ASP A 47 -24.91 -23.47 17.83
C ASP A 47 -23.69 -22.57 18.12
N VAL A 48 -23.00 -22.78 19.25
CA VAL A 48 -21.77 -22.06 19.59
C VAL A 48 -20.65 -22.38 18.59
N GLU A 49 -20.44 -23.66 18.28
CA GLU A 49 -19.42 -24.10 17.33
C GLU A 49 -19.67 -23.55 15.93
N GLU A 50 -20.92 -23.52 15.47
CA GLU A 50 -21.27 -22.94 14.16
C GLU A 50 -20.94 -21.45 14.09
N LEU A 51 -21.24 -20.70 15.15
CA LEU A 51 -20.92 -19.27 15.23
C LEU A 51 -19.39 -19.03 15.20
N GLU A 52 -18.62 -19.83 15.93
CA GLU A 52 -17.16 -19.75 15.93
C GLU A 52 -16.56 -20.10 14.57
N LEU A 53 -17.03 -21.18 13.94
CA LEU A 53 -16.61 -21.58 12.59
C LEU A 53 -16.92 -20.48 11.58
N LYS A 54 -18.10 -19.86 11.65
CA LYS A 54 -18.50 -18.76 10.76
C LYS A 54 -17.60 -17.54 10.92
N LYS A 55 -17.25 -17.16 12.16
CA LYS A 55 -16.29 -16.08 12.44
C LYS A 55 -14.93 -16.40 11.85
N ARG A 56 -14.40 -17.60 12.13
CA ARG A 56 -13.09 -18.05 11.65
C ARG A 56 -13.02 -18.11 10.12
N LEU A 57 -14.07 -18.58 9.45
CA LEU A 57 -14.17 -18.57 7.99
C LEU A 57 -14.13 -17.16 7.41
N ASN A 58 -14.82 -16.21 8.04
CA ASN A 58 -14.81 -14.82 7.59
C ASN A 58 -13.43 -14.17 7.78
N GLU A 59 -12.76 -14.42 8.90
CA GLU A 59 -11.39 -13.95 9.15
C GLU A 59 -10.42 -14.51 8.10
N LEU A 60 -10.50 -15.81 7.79
CA LEU A 60 -9.67 -16.44 6.76
C LEU A 60 -9.93 -15.87 5.37
N LYS A 61 -11.20 -15.59 5.02
CA LYS A 61 -11.55 -14.94 3.75
C LYS A 61 -10.92 -13.55 3.64
N ILE A 62 -11.02 -12.74 4.70
CA ILE A 62 -10.41 -11.40 4.74
C ILE A 62 -8.89 -11.50 4.64
N SER A 63 -8.26 -12.40 5.39
CA SER A 63 -6.82 -12.64 5.37
C SER A 63 -6.33 -13.03 3.97
N ARG A 64 -7.05 -13.92 3.28
CA ARG A 64 -6.75 -14.32 1.90
C ARG A 64 -6.84 -13.12 0.94
N LEU A 65 -7.88 -12.30 1.05
CA LEU A 65 -8.06 -11.11 0.22
C LEU A 65 -6.95 -10.07 0.44
N LYS A 66 -6.53 -9.87 1.70
CA LYS A 66 -5.38 -9.02 2.04
C LYS A 66 -4.12 -9.54 1.36
N ARG A 67 -3.79 -10.81 1.50
CA ARG A 67 -2.60 -11.42 0.88
C ARG A 67 -2.57 -11.27 -0.65
N VAL A 68 -3.70 -11.51 -1.31
CA VAL A 68 -3.81 -11.32 -2.77
C VAL A 68 -3.57 -9.85 -3.15
N SER A 69 -4.08 -8.92 -2.34
CA SER A 69 -3.94 -7.48 -2.57
C SER A 69 -2.50 -7.00 -2.30
N GLU A 70 -1.87 -7.52 -1.26
CA GLU A 70 -0.45 -7.27 -0.91
C GLU A 70 0.47 -7.70 -2.05
N VAL A 71 0.33 -8.94 -2.53
CA VAL A 71 1.13 -9.44 -3.67
C VAL A 71 0.92 -8.57 -4.92
N LYS A 72 -0.33 -8.20 -5.24
CA LYS A 72 -0.60 -7.28 -6.37
C LYS A 72 0.06 -5.92 -6.18
N LEU A 73 0.07 -5.39 -4.96
CA LEU A 73 0.70 -4.12 -4.64
C LEU A 73 2.22 -4.21 -4.79
N GLU A 74 2.82 -5.28 -4.29
CA GLU A 74 4.25 -5.56 -4.42
C GLU A 74 4.68 -5.57 -5.88
N TYR A 75 3.97 -6.31 -6.75
CA TYR A 75 4.24 -6.31 -8.19
C TYR A 75 4.07 -4.92 -8.83
N LYS A 76 3.04 -4.16 -8.44
CA LYS A 76 2.82 -2.79 -8.95
C LYS A 76 3.97 -1.87 -8.57
N LEU A 77 4.44 -1.94 -7.33
CA LEU A 77 5.56 -1.16 -6.83
C LEU A 77 6.86 -1.54 -7.54
N GLU A 78 7.09 -2.83 -7.76
CA GLU A 78 8.27 -3.30 -8.49
C GLU A 78 8.28 -2.79 -9.94
N VAL A 79 7.15 -2.88 -10.64
CA VAL A 79 7.01 -2.34 -11.99
C VAL A 79 7.25 -0.82 -12.01
N ALA A 80 6.71 -0.09 -11.04
CA ALA A 80 6.93 1.36 -10.93
C ALA A 80 8.42 1.68 -10.72
N ARG A 81 9.11 0.97 -9.80
CA ARG A 81 10.56 1.11 -9.56
C ARG A 81 11.37 0.83 -10.82
N ARG A 82 11.04 -0.22 -11.57
CA ARG A 82 11.73 -0.55 -12.84
C ARG A 82 11.51 0.53 -13.90
N LYS A 83 10.29 1.08 -14.00
CA LYS A 83 9.99 2.20 -14.90
C LYS A 83 10.80 3.44 -14.53
N GLU A 84 10.83 3.79 -13.25
CA GLU A 84 11.60 4.92 -12.73
C GLU A 84 13.09 4.75 -13.01
N ALA A 85 13.66 3.57 -12.72
CA ALA A 85 15.05 3.25 -13.02
C ALA A 85 15.40 3.43 -14.50
N ARG A 86 14.48 3.06 -15.41
CA ARG A 86 14.65 3.26 -16.86
C ARG A 86 14.68 4.73 -17.24
N VAL A 87 13.80 5.54 -16.66
CA VAL A 87 13.79 6.99 -16.87
C VAL A 87 15.07 7.63 -16.32
N ASN A 88 15.47 7.25 -15.10
CA ASN A 88 16.69 7.75 -14.47
C ASN A 88 17.94 7.41 -15.30
N ALA A 89 18.02 6.21 -15.86
CA ALA A 89 19.11 5.83 -16.77
C ALA A 89 19.19 6.74 -18.01
N LEU A 90 18.05 7.13 -18.59
CA LEU A 90 18.00 8.07 -19.72
C LEU A 90 18.46 9.47 -19.31
N VAL A 91 18.00 9.94 -18.14
CA VAL A 91 18.42 11.24 -17.59
C VAL A 91 19.94 11.25 -17.36
N GLU A 92 20.52 10.16 -16.84
CA GLU A 92 21.97 10.05 -16.66
C GLU A 92 22.75 10.10 -17.99
N ILE A 93 22.23 9.50 -19.06
CA ILE A 93 22.81 9.64 -20.40
C ILE A 93 22.79 11.10 -20.85
N VAL A 94 21.68 11.81 -20.62
CA VAL A 94 21.56 13.24 -20.95
C VAL A 94 22.52 14.08 -20.12
N LYS A 95 22.64 13.85 -18.81
CA LYS A 95 23.60 14.55 -17.94
C LYS A 95 25.03 14.38 -18.44
N LYS A 96 25.43 13.16 -18.82
CA LYS A 96 26.76 12.89 -19.39
C LYS A 96 27.00 13.69 -20.67
N ARG A 97 26.00 13.78 -21.57
CA ARG A 97 26.09 14.60 -22.78
C ARG A 97 26.21 16.09 -22.47
N LEU A 98 25.43 16.58 -21.50
CA LEU A 98 25.44 18.00 -21.10
C LEU A 98 26.76 18.45 -20.46
N ARG A 99 27.54 17.54 -19.84
CA ARG A 99 28.88 17.87 -19.34
C ARG A 99 29.83 18.34 -20.45
N GLY A 100 29.61 17.96 -21.71
CA GLY A 100 30.41 18.40 -22.85
C GLY A 100 29.89 19.66 -23.56
N VAL A 101 28.79 20.25 -23.11
CA VAL A 101 28.15 21.40 -23.77
C VAL A 101 28.61 22.70 -23.12
N HIS A 102 29.01 23.66 -23.96
CA HIS A 102 29.41 25.00 -23.56
C HIS A 102 28.23 25.96 -23.45
N LEU A 103 28.42 27.02 -22.65
CA LEU A 103 27.44 28.07 -22.45
C LEU A 103 27.08 28.75 -23.77
N ASN A 104 25.77 28.88 -24.04
CA ASN A 104 25.24 29.53 -25.25
C ASN A 104 24.81 30.97 -24.93
N GLN A 105 25.04 31.90 -25.87
CA GLN A 105 24.74 33.32 -25.71
C GLN A 105 23.25 33.58 -25.46
N GLN A 106 22.37 32.78 -26.05
CA GLN A 106 20.92 32.87 -25.84
C GLN A 106 20.54 32.62 -24.37
N LEU A 107 21.23 31.70 -23.69
CA LEU A 107 20.95 31.38 -22.29
C LEU A 107 21.39 32.51 -21.36
N ILE A 108 22.48 33.20 -21.73
CA ILE A 108 22.96 34.37 -21.00
C ILE A 108 21.90 35.48 -21.11
N ASN A 109 21.45 35.78 -22.34
CA ASN A 109 20.45 36.83 -22.57
C ASN A 109 19.14 36.53 -21.81
N GLN A 110 18.62 35.29 -21.90
CA GLN A 110 17.41 34.88 -21.16
C GLN A 110 17.53 35.07 -19.65
N THR A 111 18.71 34.82 -19.09
CA THR A 111 18.92 35.00 -17.64
C THR A 111 18.98 36.48 -17.29
N MET A 112 19.61 37.30 -18.13
CA MET A 112 19.70 38.74 -17.92
C MET A 112 18.36 39.45 -18.08
N ASP A 113 17.50 39.01 -19.01
CA ASP A 113 16.15 39.55 -19.18
C ASP A 113 15.28 39.36 -17.93
N VAL A 114 15.51 38.27 -17.18
CA VAL A 114 14.76 37.95 -15.94
C VAL A 114 15.28 38.71 -14.74
N VAL A 115 16.57 39.08 -14.73
CA VAL A 115 17.21 39.82 -13.64
C VAL A 115 16.92 41.33 -13.74
N GLY A 116 16.58 41.84 -14.93
CA GLY A 116 16.36 43.27 -15.15
C GLY A 116 17.66 44.08 -15.15
N ASP A 117 17.58 45.40 -15.39
CA ASP A 117 18.72 46.32 -15.49
C ASP A 117 19.43 46.59 -14.13
N GLU A 118 19.55 45.58 -13.26
CA GLU A 118 20.40 45.66 -12.08
C GLU A 118 21.87 45.62 -12.52
N THR A 119 22.61 46.71 -12.26
CA THR A 119 24.03 46.85 -12.61
C THR A 119 24.97 46.06 -11.70
N ASP A 120 24.50 45.60 -10.53
CA ASP A 120 25.31 44.89 -9.52
C ASP A 120 24.91 43.42 -9.38
N VAL A 121 25.37 42.63 -10.35
CA VAL A 121 25.01 41.22 -10.49
C VAL A 121 26.25 40.32 -10.43
N VAL A 122 26.15 39.24 -9.65
CA VAL A 122 27.17 38.19 -9.53
C VAL A 122 26.76 37.00 -10.38
N VAL A 123 27.62 36.61 -11.31
CA VAL A 123 27.35 35.52 -12.26
C VAL A 123 28.24 34.33 -11.96
N TYR A 124 27.62 33.18 -11.73
CA TYR A 124 28.30 31.91 -11.47
C TYR A 124 28.30 31.05 -12.73
N VAL A 125 29.50 30.71 -13.22
CA VAL A 125 29.72 29.82 -14.38
C VAL A 125 30.88 28.87 -14.13
N LEU A 126 30.93 27.75 -14.86
CA LEU A 126 32.10 26.87 -14.83
C LEU A 126 33.34 27.60 -15.40
N ALA A 127 34.53 27.26 -14.88
CA ALA A 127 35.81 27.84 -15.32
C ALA A 127 36.00 27.84 -16.85
N ARG A 128 35.51 26.80 -17.53
CA ARG A 128 35.57 26.63 -19.00
C ARG A 128 34.74 27.65 -19.80
N ASP A 129 33.70 28.23 -19.19
CA ASP A 129 32.74 29.13 -19.84
C ASP A 129 32.92 30.59 -19.40
N ARG A 130 33.94 30.86 -18.57
CA ARG A 130 34.27 32.19 -18.02
C ARG A 130 34.49 33.24 -19.11
N SER A 131 35.13 32.87 -20.22
CA SER A 131 35.40 33.77 -21.35
C SER A 131 34.15 34.17 -22.14
N ARG A 132 33.02 33.50 -21.93
CA ARG A 132 31.76 33.75 -22.65
C ARG A 132 30.84 34.75 -21.95
N VAL A 133 31.17 35.13 -20.71
CA VAL A 133 30.40 36.09 -19.91
C VAL A 133 31.22 37.37 -19.78
N SER A 134 30.72 38.46 -20.36
CA SER A 134 31.37 39.78 -20.32
C SER A 134 30.69 40.78 -19.38
N LYS A 135 29.58 40.40 -18.74
CA LYS A 135 28.79 41.27 -17.86
C LYS A 135 28.76 40.74 -16.42
N GLY A 136 29.01 41.62 -15.45
CA GLY A 136 28.93 41.32 -14.01
C GLY A 136 30.21 40.77 -13.38
N GLU A 137 30.17 40.56 -12.06
CA GLU A 137 31.25 39.92 -11.30
C GLU A 137 31.17 38.40 -11.51
N VAL A 138 32.11 37.84 -12.28
CA VAL A 138 32.09 36.40 -12.61
C VAL A 138 32.79 35.59 -11.53
N ARG A 139 32.03 34.67 -10.92
CA ARG A 139 32.52 33.67 -9.96
C ARG A 139 32.48 32.27 -10.56
N GLU A 140 33.36 31.42 -10.08
CA GLU A 140 33.44 30.04 -10.53
C GLU A 140 32.42 29.18 -9.80
N LEU A 141 31.67 28.39 -10.57
CA LEU A 141 30.75 27.38 -10.08
C LEU A 141 31.51 26.08 -9.79
N ASP A 142 31.08 25.34 -8.78
CA ASP A 142 31.67 24.04 -8.41
C ASP A 142 31.79 23.09 -9.62
N SER A 143 32.93 22.39 -9.67
CA SER A 143 33.29 21.47 -10.75
C SER A 143 32.37 20.24 -10.86
N ASP A 144 31.61 19.94 -9.81
CA ASP A 144 30.61 18.85 -9.81
C ASP A 144 29.31 19.22 -10.56
N LYS A 145 29.09 20.51 -10.83
CA LYS A 145 27.91 20.95 -11.57
C LYS A 145 28.06 20.68 -13.07
N LEU A 146 26.94 20.38 -13.73
CA LEU A 146 26.92 20.10 -15.18
C LEU A 146 27.26 21.31 -16.05
N GLY A 147 27.10 22.52 -15.49
CA GLY A 147 27.32 23.81 -16.14
C GLY A 147 26.05 24.65 -16.25
N GLY A 148 26.10 25.65 -17.12
CA GLY A 148 25.07 26.68 -17.28
C GLY A 148 25.43 27.96 -16.54
N ILE A 149 24.43 28.80 -16.31
CA ILE A 149 24.60 30.12 -15.70
C ILE A 149 23.65 30.25 -14.51
N VAL A 150 24.19 30.68 -13.37
CA VAL A 150 23.40 31.05 -12.20
C VAL A 150 23.72 32.50 -11.89
N VAL A 151 22.68 33.31 -11.72
CA VAL A 151 22.82 34.75 -11.53
C VAL A 151 22.21 35.13 -10.20
N MET A 152 22.94 35.90 -9.41
CA MET A 152 22.52 36.36 -8.10
C MET A 152 22.75 37.88 -8.00
N SER A 153 21.75 38.61 -7.52
CA SER A 153 21.93 40.03 -7.17
C SER A 153 22.92 40.15 -6.00
N ARG A 154 23.71 41.24 -5.93
CA ARG A 154 24.71 41.42 -4.86
C ARG A 154 24.08 41.43 -3.46
N ASP A 155 22.82 41.87 -3.36
CA ASP A 155 22.05 41.90 -2.11
C ASP A 155 21.45 40.53 -1.75
N GLY A 156 21.58 39.52 -2.63
CA GLY A 156 21.05 38.17 -2.43
C GLY A 156 19.53 38.05 -2.60
N THR A 157 18.84 39.15 -2.88
CA THR A 157 17.37 39.20 -3.01
C THR A 157 16.84 38.39 -4.19
N VAL A 158 17.57 38.37 -5.31
CA VAL A 158 17.15 37.70 -6.55
C VAL A 158 18.18 36.64 -6.92
N LEU A 159 17.73 35.39 -7.07
CA LEU A 159 18.51 34.25 -7.54
C LEU A 159 17.82 33.62 -8.75
N VAL A 160 18.48 33.68 -9.90
CA VAL A 160 18.01 33.06 -11.14
C VAL A 160 18.95 31.91 -11.50
N ASP A 161 18.49 30.69 -11.21
CA ASP A 161 19.18 29.46 -11.59
C ASP A 161 18.73 28.99 -12.98
N ASN A 162 19.62 29.21 -13.95
CA ASN A 162 19.49 28.73 -15.32
C ASN A 162 20.57 27.68 -15.65
N SER A 163 21.02 26.93 -14.64
CA SER A 163 21.93 25.83 -14.80
C SER A 163 21.33 24.71 -15.66
N TYR A 164 22.19 23.93 -16.31
CA TYR A 164 21.72 22.82 -17.14
C TYR A 164 20.97 21.74 -16.34
N LEU A 165 21.31 21.57 -15.07
CA LEU A 165 20.63 20.64 -14.18
C LEU A 165 19.19 21.10 -13.92
N THR A 166 19.02 22.34 -13.47
CA THR A 166 17.70 22.91 -13.14
C THR A 166 16.78 22.96 -14.36
N ARG A 167 17.33 23.29 -15.54
CA ARG A 167 16.57 23.21 -16.80
C ARG A 167 16.19 21.79 -17.17
N LEU A 168 17.10 20.83 -16.99
CA LEU A 168 16.83 19.42 -17.27
C LEU A 168 15.73 18.86 -16.37
N GLU A 169 15.72 19.24 -15.08
CA GLU A 169 14.68 18.83 -14.13
C GLU A 169 13.32 19.44 -14.47
N LYS A 170 13.28 20.74 -14.78
CA LYS A 170 12.06 21.42 -15.26
C LYS A 170 11.52 20.77 -16.54
N MET A 171 12.40 20.49 -17.51
CA MET A 171 12.04 19.82 -18.78
C MET A 171 11.50 18.41 -18.52
N ARG A 172 12.18 17.65 -17.64
CA ARG A 172 11.76 16.32 -17.21
C ARG A 172 10.33 16.39 -16.68
N GLU A 173 10.04 17.24 -15.70
CA GLU A 173 8.70 17.37 -15.10
C GLU A 173 7.62 17.75 -16.12
N GLN A 174 7.89 18.77 -16.95
CA GLN A 174 6.93 19.25 -17.95
C GLN A 174 6.63 18.20 -19.03
N HIS A 175 7.62 17.43 -19.45
CA HIS A 175 7.48 16.46 -20.53
C HIS A 175 7.38 15.01 -20.06
N MET A 176 7.40 14.74 -18.74
CA MET A 176 7.26 13.39 -18.17
C MET A 176 6.04 12.64 -18.72
N PRO A 177 4.85 13.25 -18.88
CA PRO A 177 3.69 12.55 -19.47
C PRO A 177 3.98 12.02 -20.88
N ARG A 178 4.67 12.82 -21.72
CA ARG A 178 5.03 12.43 -23.09
C ARG A 178 6.14 11.38 -23.10
N ILE A 179 7.18 11.58 -22.28
CA ILE A 179 8.30 10.64 -22.12
C ILE A 179 7.77 9.27 -21.66
N SER A 180 6.90 9.25 -20.65
CA SER A 180 6.28 8.03 -20.13
C SER A 180 5.42 7.33 -21.19
N LYS A 181 4.63 8.11 -21.96
CA LYS A 181 3.81 7.57 -23.05
C LYS A 181 4.69 6.92 -24.13
N GLU A 182 5.78 7.54 -24.56
CA GLU A 182 6.65 6.95 -25.60
C GLU A 182 7.46 5.76 -25.08
N LEU A 183 8.00 5.83 -23.86
CA LEU A 183 8.85 4.76 -23.31
C LEU A 183 8.07 3.51 -22.88
N PHE A 184 6.84 3.70 -22.41
CA PHE A 184 6.04 2.63 -21.81
C PHE A 184 4.72 2.39 -22.56
N LYS A 185 4.61 2.87 -23.81
CA LYS A 185 3.53 2.50 -24.74
C LYS A 185 3.48 0.98 -24.82
N GLY A 186 2.56 0.40 -24.05
CA GLY A 186 2.32 -1.03 -23.97
C GLY A 186 0.96 -1.33 -24.56
N ARG A 187 0.97 -2.25 -25.54
CA ARG A 187 -0.17 -2.95 -26.15
C ARG A 187 -1.49 -2.74 -25.43
N GLU A 188 -2.48 -2.26 -26.19
CA GLU A 188 -3.88 -2.31 -25.79
C GLU A 188 -4.16 -3.63 -25.08
N ARG A 189 -4.82 -3.52 -23.92
CA ARG A 189 -5.31 -4.68 -23.18
C ARG A 189 -6.10 -5.53 -24.16
N VAL A 190 -5.60 -6.72 -24.50
CA VAL A 190 -6.44 -7.77 -25.07
C VAL A 190 -7.50 -8.01 -24.02
N LYS A 191 -8.74 -7.60 -24.35
CA LYS A 191 -9.92 -7.79 -23.52
C LYS A 191 -10.15 -9.27 -23.25
#